data_AF-A0A2V6G0L1-F1
#
_entry.id   AF-A0A2V6G0L1-F1
#
_cell.length_a   1.000
_cell.length_b   1.000
_cell.length_c   1.000
_cell.angle_alpha   90.00
_cell.angle_beta   90.00
_cell.angle_gamma   90.00
#
_symmetry.space_group_name_H-M   'P 1'
#
loop_
_entity.id
_entity.type
_entity.pdbx_description
1 polymer ?
#
loop_
_entity_poly.entity_id
_entity_poly.type
_entity_poly.pdbx_seq_one_letter_code
_entity_poly.pdbx_strand_id
1 'polypeptide(L)'
;MSNCALRKFLVQLPRDFRFAIEFRHPGWHRPQIIGLLEKCRICWVWADTTALNERNLAPFEFLPLTTDFIYLRLLGDYATKYDKNGLFVHRYDRLLWKREAALESWSLKIERHLAEVRNVWTFVSNHFEGFGPESAQRFAQRLGFELPLPSQAEQNATEQERAQLDLL
;
A
#
# COMPACT_ATOMS: atom_id res chain seq x y z
N MET A 1 -16.32 -24.37 -11.46
CA MET A 1 -17.65 -23.72 -11.47
C MET A 1 -17.88 -22.65 -10.38
N SER A 2 -16.87 -22.15 -9.65
CA SER A 2 -17.14 -21.29 -8.46
C SER A 2 -17.10 -19.75 -8.63
N ASN A 3 -16.89 -19.20 -9.84
CA ASN A 3 -16.69 -17.74 -10.00
C ASN A 3 -17.94 -16.94 -10.39
N CYS A 4 -19.13 -17.54 -10.26
CA CYS A 4 -20.40 -16.91 -10.60
C CYS A 4 -20.68 -15.68 -9.72
N ALA A 5 -20.39 -15.75 -8.42
CA ALA A 5 -20.66 -14.67 -7.47
C ALA A 5 -19.78 -13.42 -7.72
N LEU A 6 -18.46 -13.60 -7.87
CA LEU A 6 -17.56 -12.49 -8.17
C LEU A 6 -17.98 -11.82 -9.48
N ARG A 7 -18.16 -12.58 -10.56
CA ARG A 7 -18.58 -12.01 -11.85
C ARG A 7 -19.88 -11.22 -11.74
N LYS A 8 -20.90 -11.77 -11.06
CA LYS A 8 -22.18 -11.09 -10.83
C LYS A 8 -22.00 -9.79 -10.04
N PHE A 9 -21.13 -9.77 -9.04
CA PHE A 9 -20.83 -8.56 -8.28
C PHE A 9 -20.15 -7.50 -9.15
N LEU A 10 -19.08 -7.87 -9.89
CA LEU A 10 -18.31 -6.89 -10.67
C LEU A 10 -19.11 -6.21 -11.78
N VAL A 11 -20.03 -6.92 -12.43
CA VAL A 11 -20.87 -6.33 -13.49
C VAL A 11 -21.91 -5.34 -12.97
N GLN A 12 -22.19 -5.35 -11.66
CA GLN A 12 -23.13 -4.42 -11.02
C GLN A 12 -22.43 -3.14 -10.50
N LEU A 13 -21.09 -3.11 -10.49
CA LEU A 13 -20.36 -1.94 -10.03
C LEU A 13 -20.59 -0.75 -10.98
N PRO A 14 -20.86 0.45 -10.44
CA PRO A 14 -21.05 1.65 -11.26
C PRO A 14 -19.77 1.99 -12.01
N ARG A 15 -19.87 2.35 -13.28
CA ARG A 15 -18.70 2.58 -14.15
C ARG A 15 -18.00 3.92 -13.89
N ASP A 16 -18.65 4.83 -13.18
CA ASP A 16 -18.14 6.16 -12.87
C ASP A 16 -17.11 6.15 -11.72
N PHE A 17 -16.95 5.01 -11.04
CA PHE A 17 -15.99 4.83 -9.96
C PHE A 17 -14.91 3.83 -10.35
N ARG A 18 -13.70 4.03 -9.80
CA ARG A 18 -12.59 3.07 -9.92
C ARG A 18 -12.58 2.19 -8.67
N PHE A 19 -12.50 0.89 -8.87
CA PHE A 19 -12.50 -0.10 -7.78
C PHE A 19 -11.18 -0.84 -7.70
N ALA A 20 -10.82 -1.25 -6.48
CA ALA A 20 -9.72 -2.15 -6.21
C ALA A 20 -10.23 -3.31 -5.35
N ILE A 21 -9.77 -4.54 -5.64
CA ILE A 21 -10.14 -5.74 -4.91
C ILE A 21 -8.87 -6.42 -4.39
N GLU A 22 -8.89 -6.72 -3.10
CA GLU A 22 -7.84 -7.48 -2.43
C GLU A 22 -8.28 -8.92 -2.21
N PHE A 23 -7.49 -9.86 -2.71
CA PHE A 23 -7.70 -11.28 -2.50
C PHE A 23 -6.74 -11.79 -1.42
N ARG A 24 -7.29 -12.49 -0.42
CA ARG A 24 -6.53 -13.02 0.72
C ARG A 24 -6.34 -14.54 0.67
N HIS A 25 -6.56 -15.15 -0.49
CA HIS A 25 -6.46 -16.59 -0.65
C HIS A 25 -5.81 -16.95 -2.01
N PRO A 26 -4.76 -17.80 -2.04
CA PRO A 26 -4.04 -18.15 -3.27
C PRO A 26 -4.92 -18.71 -4.39
N GLY A 27 -6.05 -19.33 -4.03
CA GLY A 27 -7.04 -19.85 -4.99
C GLY A 27 -7.58 -18.82 -5.99
N TRP A 28 -7.44 -17.51 -5.72
CA TRP A 28 -7.85 -16.44 -6.63
C TRP A 28 -6.84 -16.14 -7.75
N HIS A 29 -5.59 -16.60 -7.62
CA HIS A 29 -4.52 -16.37 -8.62
C HIS A 29 -4.72 -17.30 -9.83
N ARG A 30 -5.76 -17.01 -10.61
CA ARG A 30 -6.16 -17.78 -11.79
C ARG A 30 -6.28 -16.84 -12.99
N PRO A 31 -5.76 -17.20 -14.18
CA PRO A 31 -5.84 -16.36 -15.38
C PRO A 31 -7.26 -15.84 -15.68
N GLN A 32 -8.27 -16.66 -15.47
CA GLN A 32 -9.68 -16.31 -15.65
C GLN A 32 -10.19 -15.20 -14.71
N ILE A 33 -9.65 -15.07 -13.49
CA ILE A 33 -10.00 -14.00 -12.55
C ILE A 33 -9.30 -12.71 -12.96
N ILE A 34 -8.02 -12.81 -13.30
CA ILE A 34 -7.21 -11.68 -13.74
C ILE A 34 -7.84 -11.04 -14.99
N GLY A 35 -8.13 -11.85 -16.01
CA GLY A 35 -8.79 -11.38 -17.23
C GLY A 35 -10.23 -10.89 -17.01
N LEU A 36 -10.91 -11.31 -15.94
CA LEU A 36 -12.21 -10.73 -15.56
C LEU A 36 -12.03 -9.32 -14.99
N LEU A 37 -11.05 -9.12 -14.11
CA LEU A 37 -10.75 -7.80 -13.55
C LEU A 37 -10.26 -6.81 -14.60
N GLU A 38 -9.41 -7.25 -15.54
CA GLU A 38 -8.97 -6.47 -16.69
C GLU A 38 -10.15 -5.98 -17.53
N LYS A 39 -11.08 -6.89 -17.88
CA LYS A 39 -12.29 -6.55 -18.64
C LYS A 39 -13.18 -5.54 -17.92
N CYS A 40 -13.22 -5.60 -16.59
CA CYS A 40 -13.97 -4.68 -15.76
C CYS A 40 -13.17 -3.42 -15.36
N ARG A 41 -11.89 -3.32 -15.73
CA ARG A 41 -10.95 -2.26 -15.32
C ARG A 41 -10.82 -2.09 -13.80
N ILE A 42 -10.86 -3.20 -13.07
CA ILE A 42 -10.79 -3.23 -11.60
C ILE A 42 -9.36 -3.55 -11.19
N CYS A 43 -8.80 -2.78 -10.26
CA CYS A 43 -7.44 -2.96 -9.78
C CYS A 43 -7.33 -4.21 -8.89
N TRP A 44 -6.34 -5.04 -9.17
CA TRP A 44 -5.87 -6.05 -8.24
C TRP A 44 -5.00 -5.37 -7.18
N VAL A 45 -5.43 -5.41 -5.92
CA VAL A 45 -4.65 -4.83 -4.82
C VAL A 45 -3.36 -5.62 -4.61
N TRP A 46 -2.23 -4.93 -4.62
CA TRP A 46 -0.94 -5.47 -4.22
C TRP A 46 -0.85 -5.35 -2.70
N ALA A 47 -0.79 -6.47 -1.98
CA ALA A 47 -0.81 -6.47 -0.52
C ALA A 47 0.46 -7.12 0.02
N ASP A 48 1.16 -6.46 0.93
CA ASP A 48 2.26 -7.04 1.67
C ASP A 48 1.80 -7.42 3.07
N THR A 49 1.58 -8.70 3.30
CA THR A 49 1.26 -9.27 4.63
C THR A 49 2.41 -10.13 5.18
N THR A 50 3.64 -9.89 4.72
CA THR A 50 4.81 -10.71 5.04
C THR A 50 5.08 -10.72 6.55
N ALA A 51 5.27 -11.90 7.13
CA ALA A 51 5.54 -12.07 8.55
C ALA A 51 6.91 -11.47 8.94
N LEU A 52 7.10 -11.14 10.23
CA LEU A 52 8.33 -10.48 10.68
C LEU A 52 9.60 -11.31 10.53
N ASN A 53 9.48 -12.63 10.65
CA ASN A 53 10.58 -13.56 10.43
C ASN A 53 11.07 -13.54 8.96
N GLU A 54 10.21 -13.11 8.04
CA GLU A 54 10.47 -13.02 6.60
C GLU A 54 10.67 -11.58 6.14
N ARG A 55 10.76 -10.60 7.06
CA ARG A 55 10.79 -9.15 6.74
C ARG A 55 11.93 -8.69 5.83
N ASN A 56 12.98 -9.49 5.71
CA ASN A 56 14.13 -9.23 4.85
C ASN A 56 13.99 -9.88 3.46
N LEU A 57 12.94 -10.68 3.25
CA LEU A 57 12.62 -11.28 1.96
C LEU A 57 11.69 -10.33 1.21
N ALA A 58 11.95 -10.16 -0.08
CA ALA A 58 11.00 -9.53 -0.98
C ALA A 58 9.79 -10.46 -1.12
N PRO A 59 8.55 -9.98 -0.94
CA PRO A 59 7.38 -10.80 -1.23
C PRO A 59 7.41 -11.17 -2.71
N PHE A 60 7.56 -12.46 -2.98
CA PHE A 60 7.55 -13.04 -4.32
C PHE A 60 6.12 -13.46 -4.65
N GLU A 61 5.24 -12.47 -4.75
CA GLU A 61 3.85 -12.69 -5.10
C GLU A 61 3.61 -12.39 -6.57
N PHE A 62 2.66 -13.11 -7.16
CA PHE A 62 2.16 -12.78 -8.49
C PHE A 62 1.28 -11.54 -8.39
N LEU A 63 1.76 -10.42 -8.93
CA LEU A 63 1.17 -9.08 -8.83
C LEU A 63 0.68 -8.61 -10.21
N PRO A 64 -0.52 -9.03 -10.65
CA PRO A 64 -1.03 -8.64 -11.96
C PRO A 64 -1.38 -7.15 -11.98
N LEU A 65 -1.10 -6.50 -13.10
CA LEU A 65 -1.56 -5.15 -13.40
C LEU A 65 -2.86 -5.24 -14.21
N THR A 66 -4.01 -5.13 -13.54
CA THR A 66 -5.33 -5.34 -14.17
C THR A 66 -6.04 -4.05 -14.60
N THR A 67 -5.43 -2.90 -14.38
CA THR A 67 -5.98 -1.58 -14.73
C THR A 67 -4.85 -0.55 -14.80
N ASP A 68 -5.17 0.69 -15.15
CA ASP A 68 -4.22 1.79 -15.34
C ASP A 68 -3.85 2.52 -14.03
N PHE A 69 -3.88 1.81 -12.90
CA PHE A 69 -3.40 2.29 -11.60
C PHE A 69 -2.99 1.14 -10.69
N ILE A 70 -2.03 1.41 -9.80
CA ILE A 70 -1.60 0.50 -8.75
C ILE A 70 -2.27 0.90 -7.43
N TYR A 71 -2.72 -0.10 -6.68
CA TYR A 71 -3.20 0.06 -5.31
C TYR A 71 -2.36 -0.86 -4.41
N LEU A 72 -1.39 -0.29 -3.70
CA LEU A 72 -0.46 -0.99 -2.82
C LEU A 72 -0.88 -0.83 -1.36
N ARG A 73 -0.92 -1.93 -0.62
CA ARG A 73 -1.14 -1.97 0.82
C ARG A 73 0.03 -2.63 1.52
N LEU A 74 0.85 -1.83 2.19
CA LEU A 74 1.92 -2.30 3.06
C LEU A 74 1.32 -2.60 4.44
N LEU A 75 0.89 -3.84 4.65
CA LEU A 75 0.11 -4.24 5.83
C LEU A 75 1.03 -4.79 6.93
N GLY A 76 2.07 -5.54 6.55
CA GLY A 76 3.00 -6.15 7.48
C GLY A 76 2.43 -7.37 8.19
N ASP A 77 3.01 -7.68 9.35
CA ASP A 77 2.72 -8.90 10.08
C ASP A 77 1.54 -8.68 11.03
N TYR A 78 0.40 -9.32 10.72
CA TYR A 78 -0.79 -9.25 11.56
C TYR A 78 -0.61 -9.88 12.94
N ALA A 79 0.37 -10.77 13.15
CA ALA A 79 0.66 -11.32 14.48
C ALA A 79 1.15 -10.23 15.46
N THR A 80 1.59 -9.07 14.96
CA THR A 80 1.99 -7.92 15.79
C THR A 80 0.82 -7.09 16.29
N LYS A 81 -0.41 -7.42 15.87
CA LYS A 81 -1.61 -6.62 16.19
C LYS A 81 -2.04 -6.76 17.64
N TYR A 82 -1.99 -7.99 18.16
CA TYR A 82 -2.42 -8.33 19.51
C TYR A 82 -1.46 -9.35 20.12
N ASP A 83 -1.25 -9.28 21.43
CA ASP A 83 -0.59 -10.36 22.15
C ASP A 83 -1.52 -11.57 22.27
N LYS A 84 -1.02 -12.64 22.89
CA LYS A 84 -1.79 -13.87 23.19
C LYS A 84 -3.06 -13.63 24.01
N ASN A 85 -3.20 -12.47 24.65
CA ASN A 85 -4.34 -12.09 25.47
C ASN A 85 -5.29 -11.10 24.75
N GLY A 86 -5.00 -10.73 23.50
CA GLY A 86 -5.81 -9.78 22.73
C GLY A 86 -5.49 -8.30 23.00
N LEU A 87 -4.44 -7.99 23.76
CA LEU A 87 -4.05 -6.61 24.09
C LEU A 87 -3.11 -6.04 23.02
N PHE A 88 -3.22 -4.73 22.76
CA PHE A 88 -2.26 -4.03 21.90
C PHE A 88 -0.86 -4.08 22.51
N VAL A 89 0.10 -4.60 21.75
CA VAL A 89 1.47 -4.85 22.23
C VAL A 89 2.38 -3.63 22.07
N HIS A 90 2.00 -2.69 21.20
CA HIS A 90 2.89 -1.66 20.71
C HIS A 90 2.29 -0.27 20.75
N ARG A 91 3.14 0.69 21.15
CA ARG A 91 2.90 2.10 20.89
C ARG A 91 3.45 2.40 19.50
N TYR A 92 2.55 2.72 18.57
CA TYR A 92 2.89 2.99 17.18
C TYR A 92 3.26 4.46 16.96
N ASP A 93 4.28 4.93 17.68
CA ASP A 93 4.78 6.31 17.63
C ASP A 93 6.19 6.43 17.04
N ARG A 94 6.83 5.30 16.74
CA ARG A 94 8.17 5.20 16.14
C ARG A 94 8.31 3.88 15.40
N LEU A 95 9.30 3.79 14.52
CA LEU A 95 9.67 2.50 13.91
C LEU A 95 10.09 1.50 15.00
N LEU A 96 9.47 0.32 14.98
CA LEU A 96 9.74 -0.79 15.89
C LEU A 96 10.60 -1.85 15.21
N TRP A 97 10.41 -2.06 13.90
CA TRP A 97 11.22 -2.94 13.07
C TRP A 97 11.32 -2.35 11.67
N LYS A 98 12.54 -2.21 11.17
CA LYS A 98 12.74 -1.71 9.80
C LYS A 98 12.61 -2.84 8.79
N ARG A 99 11.99 -2.54 7.64
CA ARG A 99 11.80 -3.41 6.48
C ARG A 99 12.46 -2.80 5.24
N GLU A 100 13.73 -2.43 5.35
CA GLU A 100 14.47 -1.71 4.27
C GLU A 100 14.44 -2.47 2.94
N ALA A 101 14.70 -3.79 2.96
CA ALA A 101 14.68 -4.62 1.76
C ALA A 101 13.29 -4.73 1.14
N ALA A 102 12.23 -4.74 1.95
CA ALA A 102 10.86 -4.75 1.44
C ALA A 102 10.50 -3.40 0.79
N LEU A 103 10.83 -2.27 1.44
CA LEU A 103 10.62 -0.93 0.87
C LEU A 103 11.34 -0.78 -0.47
N GLU A 104 12.59 -1.25 -0.56
CA GLU A 104 13.38 -1.24 -1.80
C GLU A 104 12.77 -2.14 -2.89
N SER A 105 12.33 -3.33 -2.51
CA SER A 105 11.66 -4.24 -3.45
C SER A 105 10.38 -3.63 -4.01
N TRP A 106 9.58 -2.98 -3.16
CA TRP A 106 8.34 -2.35 -3.56
C TRP A 106 8.55 -1.10 -4.40
N SER A 107 9.56 -0.27 -4.10
CA SER A 107 9.88 0.90 -4.94
C SER A 107 10.29 0.45 -6.33
N LEU A 108 11.21 -0.51 -6.44
CA LEU A 108 11.64 -1.04 -7.73
C LEU A 108 10.51 -1.68 -8.54
N LYS A 109 9.59 -2.40 -7.87
CA LYS A 109 8.39 -2.98 -8.51
C LYS A 109 7.50 -1.87 -9.07
N ILE A 110 7.24 -0.81 -8.31
CA ILE A 110 6.42 0.32 -8.76
C ILE A 110 7.09 1.06 -9.91
N GLU A 111 8.38 1.36 -9.80
CA GLU A 111 9.16 2.08 -10.82
C GLU A 111 9.05 1.43 -12.20
N ARG A 112 9.12 0.09 -12.25
CA ARG A 112 8.96 -0.69 -13.49
C ARG A 112 7.64 -0.47 -14.21
N HIS A 113 6.59 -0.07 -13.49
CA HIS A 113 5.25 0.11 -14.03
C HIS A 113 4.82 1.57 -14.12
N LEU A 114 5.65 2.54 -13.71
CA LEU A 114 5.29 3.96 -13.74
C LEU A 114 4.90 4.47 -15.14
N ALA A 115 5.49 3.89 -16.20
CA ALA A 115 5.14 4.23 -17.58
C ALA A 115 3.79 3.66 -18.04
N GLU A 116 3.26 2.63 -17.36
CA GLU A 116 2.04 1.92 -17.74
C GLU A 116 0.80 2.40 -16.97
N VAL A 117 1.00 3.13 -15.88
CA VAL A 117 -0.07 3.51 -14.95
C VAL A 117 -0.19 5.02 -14.81
N ARG A 118 -1.41 5.48 -14.50
CA ARG A 118 -1.69 6.90 -14.26
C ARG A 118 -1.44 7.32 -12.82
N ASN A 119 -1.61 6.39 -11.88
CA ASN A 119 -1.54 6.68 -10.45
C ASN A 119 -1.03 5.45 -9.69
N VAL A 120 -0.33 5.72 -8.59
CA VAL A 120 0.05 4.72 -7.58
C VAL A 120 -0.53 5.18 -6.25
N TRP A 121 -1.43 4.38 -5.69
CA TRP A 121 -2.02 4.63 -4.38
C TRP A 121 -1.39 3.69 -3.37
N THR A 122 -0.62 4.22 -2.42
CA THR A 122 0.06 3.41 -1.40
C THR A 122 -0.50 3.71 -0.02
N PHE A 123 -0.87 2.66 0.70
CA PHE A 123 -1.38 2.74 2.07
C PHE A 123 -0.48 1.90 2.98
N VAL A 124 -0.02 2.51 4.07
CA VAL A 124 0.90 1.86 5.02
C VAL A 124 0.23 1.67 6.37
N SER A 125 0.21 0.43 6.84
CA SER A 125 -0.29 0.08 8.17
C SER A 125 0.81 0.23 9.22
N ASN A 126 0.43 0.54 10.45
CA ASN A 126 1.34 0.52 11.59
C ASN A 126 1.98 -0.86 11.82
N HIS A 127 1.34 -1.96 11.39
CA HIS A 127 1.92 -3.30 11.51
C HIS A 127 3.08 -3.56 10.52
N PHE A 128 3.29 -2.67 9.55
CA PHE A 128 4.38 -2.80 8.59
C PHE A 128 5.75 -2.61 9.23
N GLU A 129 5.99 -1.47 9.88
CA GLU A 129 7.26 -1.19 10.60
C GLU A 129 7.08 -0.63 12.02
N GLY A 130 5.83 -0.51 12.50
CA GLY A 130 5.51 0.09 13.80
C GLY A 130 5.08 1.56 13.71
N PHE A 131 5.30 2.25 12.60
CA PHE A 131 4.86 3.64 12.47
C PHE A 131 4.56 4.00 11.02
N GLY A 132 3.27 3.94 10.65
CA GLY A 132 2.80 4.13 9.28
C GLY A 132 3.23 5.44 8.62
N PRO A 133 3.15 6.61 9.31
CA PRO A 133 3.59 7.89 8.74
C PRO A 133 5.06 7.90 8.29
N GLU A 134 5.98 7.47 9.15
CA GLU A 134 7.41 7.43 8.82
C GLU A 134 7.72 6.38 7.76
N SER A 135 7.06 5.23 7.79
CA SER A 135 7.16 4.24 6.71
C SER A 135 6.68 4.77 5.36
N ALA A 136 5.56 5.51 5.33
CA ALA A 136 5.04 6.13 4.13
C ALA A 136 6.01 7.21 3.60
N GLN A 137 6.57 8.04 4.49
CA GLN A 137 7.60 9.01 4.12
C GLN A 137 8.83 8.33 3.52
N ARG A 138 9.37 7.30 4.18
CA ARG A 138 10.54 6.55 3.71
C ARG A 138 10.27 5.83 2.39
N PHE A 139 9.03 5.43 2.13
CA PHE A 139 8.64 4.84 0.86
C PHE A 139 8.53 5.89 -0.25
N ALA A 140 7.90 7.04 0.02
CA ALA A 140 7.79 8.15 -0.92
C ALA A 140 9.18 8.67 -1.34
N GLN A 141 10.10 8.81 -0.39
CA GLN A 141 11.49 9.25 -0.65
C GLN A 141 12.23 8.32 -1.61
N ARG A 142 12.01 6.99 -1.52
CA ARG A 142 12.61 6.02 -2.46
C ARG A 142 12.11 6.18 -3.88
N LEU A 143 10.84 6.58 -4.02
CA LEU A 143 10.24 6.90 -5.30
C LEU A 143 10.58 8.32 -5.78
N GLY A 144 11.47 9.04 -5.07
CA GLY A 144 11.88 10.40 -5.41
C GLY A 144 10.88 11.48 -5.01
N PHE A 145 9.90 11.18 -4.16
CA PHE A 145 8.91 12.14 -3.68
C PHE A 145 9.20 12.58 -2.26
N GLU A 146 8.98 13.87 -1.99
CA GLU A 146 8.97 14.40 -0.64
C GLU A 146 7.58 14.23 -0.03
N LEU A 147 7.53 13.59 1.14
CA LEU A 147 6.32 13.45 1.94
C LEU A 147 6.66 13.85 3.38
N PRO A 148 6.40 15.10 3.80
CA PRO A 148 6.68 15.52 5.17
C PRO A 148 5.78 14.77 6.15
N LEU A 149 6.31 14.46 7.33
CA LEU A 149 5.48 13.99 8.45
C LEU A 149 4.49 15.10 8.85
N PRO A 150 3.34 14.77 9.47
CA PRO A 150 2.39 15.79 9.91
C PRO A 150 3.02 16.89 10.76
N SER A 151 3.88 16.53 11.71
CA SER A 151 4.62 17.49 12.54
C SER A 151 5.58 18.38 11.74
N GLN A 152 6.21 17.83 10.69
CA GLN A 152 7.09 18.60 9.79
C GLN A 152 6.27 19.50 8.88
N ALA A 153 5.13 19.03 8.38
CA ALA A 153 4.22 19.82 7.55
C ALA A 153 3.65 21.02 8.31
N GLU A 154 3.26 20.83 9.57
CA GLU A 154 2.81 21.91 10.47
C GLU A 154 3.92 22.94 10.73
N GLN A 155 5.15 22.48 10.98
CA GLN A 155 6.31 23.37 11.14
C GLN A 155 6.61 24.16 9.86
N ASN A 156 6.65 23.50 8.71
CA ASN A 156 6.89 24.14 7.41
C ASN A 156 5.80 25.16 7.07
N ALA A 157 4.53 24.87 7.36
CA ALA A 157 3.43 25.81 7.18
C ALA A 157 3.61 27.06 8.07
N THR A 158 3.97 26.85 9.34
CA THR A 158 4.20 27.94 10.30
C THR A 158 5.38 28.82 9.88
N GLU A 159 6.46 28.24 9.35
CA GLU A 159 7.62 28.98 8.84
C GLU A 159 7.29 29.77 7.57
N GLN A 160 6.50 29.19 6.66
CA GLN A 160 6.02 29.89 5.46
C GLN A 160 5.10 31.08 5.81
N GLU A 161 4.20 30.92 6.78
CA GLU A 161 3.35 32.00 7.26
C GLU A 161 4.17 33.14 7.88
N ARG A 162 5.21 32.82 8.67
CA ARG A 162 6.13 33.83 9.23
C ARG A 162 6.89 34.57 8.13
N ALA A 163 7.45 33.85 7.16
CA ALA A 163 8.17 34.46 6.04
C ALA A 163 7.28 35.38 5.19
N GLN A 164 5.98 35.08 5.07
CA GLN A 164 5.02 35.95 4.38
C GLN A 164 4.68 37.22 5.18
N LEU A 165 4.64 37.12 6.52
CA LEU A 165 4.40 38.27 7.40
C LEU A 165 5.59 39.23 7.44
N ASP A 166 6.83 38.73 7.31
CA ASP A 166 8.05 39.55 7.28
C ASP A 166 8.25 40.31 5.95
N LEU A 167 7.40 40.06 4.94
CA LEU A 167 7.41 40.73 3.64
C LEU A 167 6.39 41.89 3.53
N LEU A 168 5.67 42.20 4.61
CA LEU A 168 4.71 43.31 4.74
C LEU A 168 5.26 44.42 5.63
#